data_AF-A0A963VNR1-F1
#
_entry.id   AF-A0A963VNR1-F1
#
_cell.length_a   1.000
_cell.length_b   1.000
_cell.length_c   1.000
_cell.angle_alpha   90.00
_cell.angle_beta   90.00
_cell.angle_gamma   90.00
#
_symmetry.space_group_name_H-M   'P 1'
#
loop_
_entity.id
_entity.type
_entity.pdbx_description
1 polymer ?
#
loop_
_entity_poly.entity_id
_entity_poly.type
_entity_poly.pdbx_seq_one_letter_code
_entity_poly.pdbx_strand_id
1 'polypeptide(L)' 'FDGGFAQFARVPAAHLMAVPQGLDALQAATIGVPGFTAAMALDRFIAQGLTPEHGPIAVSGATGAVGMLAMQILS' A
#
# COMPACT_ATOMS: atom_id res chain seq x y z
N PHE A 1 -7.78 -14.08 -15.91
CA PHE A 1 -8.20 -12.67 -16.01
C PHE A 1 -7.07 -11.90 -16.65
N ASP A 2 -7.38 -11.05 -17.64
CA ASP A 2 -6.40 -10.14 -18.21
C ASP A 2 -6.03 -9.08 -17.16
N GLY A 3 -4.74 -8.70 -17.10
CA GLY A 3 -4.20 -7.79 -16.11
C GLY A 3 -3.98 -6.37 -16.64
N GLY A 4 -3.27 -5.54 -15.86
CA GLY A 4 -2.99 -4.15 -16.20
C GLY A 4 -1.92 -3.92 -17.28
N PHE A 5 -1.22 -4.96 -17.75
CA PHE A 5 -0.25 -4.86 -18.84
C PHE A 5 -0.94 -4.89 -20.21
N ALA A 6 -1.89 -3.98 -20.40
CA ALA A 6 -2.66 -3.78 -21.62
C ALA A 6 -3.10 -2.31 -21.72
N GLN A 7 -3.38 -1.82 -22.93
CA GLN A 7 -3.92 -0.47 -23.11
C GLN A 7 -5.37 -0.34 -22.62
N PHE A 8 -6.11 -1.46 -22.60
CA PHE A 8 -7.48 -1.55 -22.12
C PHE A 8 -7.67 -2.84 -21.32
N ALA A 9 -8.43 -2.76 -20.23
CA ALA A 9 -8.78 -3.92 -19.42
C ALA A 9 -10.27 -3.89 -19.07
N ARG A 10 -10.94 -5.04 -19.18
CA ARG A 10 -12.32 -5.22 -18.70
C ARG A 10 -12.28 -5.83 -17.30
N VAL A 11 -12.76 -5.09 -16.31
CA VAL A 11 -12.74 -5.52 -14.91
C VAL A 11 -14.14 -5.39 -14.27
N PRO A 12 -14.49 -6.24 -13.29
CA PRO A 12 -15.72 -6.06 -12.52
C PRO A 12 -15.70 -4.71 -11.78
N ALA A 13 -16.80 -3.95 -11.86
CA ALA A 13 -16.91 -2.65 -11.20
C ALA A 13 -16.67 -2.74 -9.68
N ALA A 14 -17.05 -3.85 -9.05
CA ALA A 14 -16.83 -4.10 -7.63
C ALA A 14 -15.34 -4.20 -7.21
N HIS A 15 -14.41 -4.34 -8.16
CA HIS A 15 -12.97 -4.39 -7.87
C HIS A 15 -12.30 -3.01 -8.01
N LEU A 16 -13.03 -2.00 -8.46
CA LEU A 16 -12.51 -0.66 -8.67
C LEU A 16 -12.69 0.19 -7.42
N MET A 17 -11.71 1.04 -7.16
CA MET A 17 -11.84 2.19 -6.25
C MET A 17 -11.53 3.46 -7.04
N ALA A 18 -12.18 4.56 -6.65
CA ALA A 18 -11.83 5.87 -7.17
C ALA A 18 -10.39 6.24 -6.77
N VAL A 19 -9.67 6.93 -7.64
CA VAL A 19 -8.36 7.48 -7.29
C VAL A 19 -8.56 8.49 -6.15
N PRO A 20 -7.84 8.34 -5.01
CA PRO A 20 -7.98 9.25 -3.88
C PRO A 20 -7.70 10.70 -4.25
N GLN A 21 -8.40 11.63 -3.59
CA GLN A 21 -8.16 13.05 -3.79
C GLN A 21 -6.69 13.39 -3.46
N GLY A 22 -6.05 14.17 -4.34
CA GLY A 22 -4.66 14.57 -4.20
C GLY A 22 -3.65 13.64 -4.87
N LEU A 23 -4.10 12.52 -5.44
CA LEU A 23 -3.28 11.65 -6.28
C LEU A 23 -3.76 11.69 -7.74
N ASP A 24 -2.81 11.60 -8.66
CA ASP A 24 -3.09 11.22 -10.04
C ASP A 24 -3.02 9.69 -10.23
N ALA A 25 -3.41 9.23 -11.42
CA ALA A 25 -3.44 7.80 -11.74
C ALA A 25 -2.04 7.13 -11.70
N LEU A 26 -0.99 7.86 -12.07
CA LEU A 26 0.37 7.34 -12.06
C LEU A 26 0.86 7.16 -10.62
N GLN A 27 0.66 8.16 -9.77
CA GLN A 27 1.00 8.12 -8.34
C GLN A 27 0.26 6.97 -7.64
N ALA A 28 -1.05 6.81 -7.88
CA ALA A 28 -1.82 5.71 -7.33
C ALA A 28 -1.29 4.33 -7.76
N ALA A 29 -0.93 4.18 -9.04
CA ALA A 29 -0.34 2.95 -9.57
C ALA A 29 1.08 2.68 -9.03
N THR A 30 1.89 3.73 -8.82
CA THR A 30 3.25 3.63 -8.25
C THR A 30 3.23 3.16 -6.80
N ILE A 31 2.30 3.68 -5.98
CA ILE A 31 2.08 3.16 -4.62
C ILE A 31 1.63 1.70 -4.70
N GLY A 32 0.60 1.45 -5.51
CA GLY A 32 0.13 0.14 -5.92
C GLY A 32 -0.11 -0.85 -4.78
N VAL A 33 -0.04 -2.14 -5.12
CA VAL A 33 -0.19 -3.25 -4.17
C VAL A 33 0.81 -3.18 -3.03
N PRO A 34 2.11 -2.83 -3.23
CA PRO A 34 3.07 -2.81 -2.14
C PRO A 34 2.73 -1.79 -1.05
N GLY A 35 2.34 -0.56 -1.42
CA GLY A 35 1.96 0.48 -0.47
C GLY A 35 0.65 0.16 0.24
N PHE A 36 -0.33 -0.39 -0.50
CA PHE A 36 -1.58 -0.87 0.10
C PHE A 36 -1.31 -1.97 1.14
N THR A 37 -0.39 -2.90 0.85
CA THR A 37 -0.02 -3.97 1.78
C THR A 37 0.67 -3.42 3.04
N ALA A 38 1.59 -2.46 2.88
CA ALA A 38 2.24 -1.80 4.02
C ALA A 38 1.22 -1.05 4.90
N ALA A 39 0.28 -0.32 4.29
CA ALA A 39 -0.78 0.38 5.01
C ALA A 39 -1.72 -0.58 5.76
N MET A 40 -2.07 -1.74 5.18
CA MET A 40 -2.86 -2.77 5.87
C MET A 40 -2.16 -3.34 7.11
N ALA A 41 -0.82 -3.44 7.10
CA ALA A 41 -0.07 -3.86 8.28
C ALA A 41 -0.13 -2.80 9.38
N LEU A 42 0.03 -1.52 9.03
CA LEU A 42 -0.12 -0.41 9.97
C LEU A 42 -1.54 -0.32 10.55
N ASP A 43 -2.57 -0.46 9.71
CA ASP A 43 -3.97 -0.46 10.16
C ASP A 43 -4.22 -1.53 11.23
N ARG A 44 -3.62 -2.72 11.06
CA ARG A 44 -3.66 -3.76 12.09
C ARG A 44 -2.91 -3.41 13.37
N PHE A 45 -1.76 -2.75 13.28
CA PHE A 45 -1.05 -2.27 14.47
C PHE A 45 -1.91 -1.28 15.25
N ILE A 46 -2.52 -0.31 14.56
CA ILE A 46 -3.42 0.67 15.17
C ILE A 46 -4.63 -0.01 15.81
N ALA A 47 -5.25 -0.98 15.12
CA ALA A 47 -6.37 -1.75 15.65
C ALA A 47 -6.01 -2.58 16.89
N GLN A 48 -4.74 -2.93 17.08
CA GLN A 48 -4.21 -3.61 18.27
C GLN A 48 -3.69 -2.64 19.35
N GLY A 49 -3.78 -1.33 19.13
CA GLY A 49 -3.33 -0.32 20.09
C GLY A 49 -1.82 -0.09 20.12
N LEU A 50 -1.08 -0.56 19.10
CA LEU A 50 0.36 -0.28 18.99
C LEU A 50 0.59 1.22 18.75
N THR A 51 1.33 1.83 19.67
CA THR A 51 1.89 3.18 19.59
C THR A 51 3.42 3.13 19.48
N PRO A 52 4.08 4.23 19.04
CA PRO A 52 5.55 4.32 19.00
C PRO A 52 6.25 4.05 20.34
N GLU A 53 5.57 4.26 21.47
CA GLU A 53 6.09 4.02 22.82
C GLU A 53 6.39 2.55 23.12
N HIS A 54 5.82 1.62 22.34
CA HIS A 54 6.05 0.17 22.51
C HIS A 54 7.42 -0.29 21.96
N GLY A 55 8.20 0.61 21.38
CA GLY A 55 9.56 0.35 20.92
C GLY A 55 9.68 0.23 19.41
N PRO A 56 10.87 -0.18 18.92
CA PRO A 56 11.18 -0.17 17.50
C PRO A 56 10.42 -1.25 16.72
N ILE A 57 10.07 -0.92 15.47
CA ILE A 57 9.45 -1.86 14.53
C ILE A 57 10.54 -2.47 13.63
N ALA A 58 10.59 -3.80 13.58
CA ALA A 58 11.45 -4.51 12.64
C ALA A 58 10.77 -4.66 11.27
N VAL A 59 11.44 -4.21 10.21
CA VAL A 59 10.98 -4.36 8.82
C VAL A 59 11.88 -5.37 8.10
N SER A 60 11.35 -6.55 7.79
CA SER A 60 12.05 -7.53 6.96
C SER A 60 11.87 -7.22 5.47
N GLY A 61 12.87 -7.57 4.65
CA GLY A 61 12.83 -7.26 3.21
C GLY A 61 12.79 -5.76 2.92
N ALA A 62 13.48 -4.95 3.73
CA ALA A 62 13.49 -3.48 3.67
C ALA A 62 13.86 -2.89 2.30
N THR A 63 14.59 -3.63 1.45
CA THR A 63 14.93 -3.22 0.08
C THR A 63 13.89 -3.59 -0.98
N GLY A 64 12.87 -4.37 -0.61
CA GLY A 64 11.72 -4.68 -1.46
C GLY A 64 10.68 -3.56 -1.42
N ALA A 65 9.78 -3.53 -2.42
CA ALA A 65 8.80 -2.45 -2.56
C ALA A 65 7.91 -2.25 -1.32
N VAL A 66 7.46 -3.34 -0.68
CA VAL A 66 6.64 -3.27 0.55
C VAL A 66 7.47 -2.72 1.71
N GLY A 67 8.67 -3.23 1.91
CA GLY A 67 9.55 -2.83 3.02
C GLY A 67 9.97 -1.36 2.92
N MET A 68 10.34 -0.90 1.72
CA MET A 68 10.69 0.50 1.50
C MET A 68 9.52 1.44 1.80
N LEU A 69 8.31 1.11 1.32
CA LEU A 69 7.11 1.93 1.60
C LEU A 69 6.72 1.87 3.08
N ALA A 70 6.85 0.71 3.73
CA ALA A 70 6.63 0.59 5.18
C ALA A 70 7.61 1.49 5.96
N MET A 71 8.88 1.52 5.58
CA MET A 71 9.85 2.44 6.20
C MET A 71 9.48 3.90 5.98
N GLN A 72 9.05 4.30 4.77
CA GLN A 72 8.61 5.67 4.50
C GLN A 72 7.36 6.09 5.29
N ILE A 73 6.46 5.15 5.58
CA ILE A 73 5.25 5.40 6.36
C ILE A 73 5.55 5.50 7.86
N LEU A 74 6.49 4.68 8.36
CA LEU A 74 6.77 4.51 9.79
C LEU A 74 7.91 5.41 10.32
N SER A 75 8.68 6.05 9.44
CA SER A 75 9.73 7.01 9.79
C SER A 75 9.17 8.39 10.10
#